data_AF-A0A397FQM3-F1
#
_entry.id   AF-A0A397FQM3-F1
#
_cell.length_a   1.000
_cell.length_b   1.000
_cell.length_c   1.000
_cell.angle_alpha   90.00
_cell.angle_beta   90.00
_cell.angle_gamma   90.00
#
_symmetry.space_group_name_H-M   'P 1'
#
loop_
_entity.id
_entity.type
_entity.pdbx_description
1 polymer ?
#
loop_
_entity_poly.entity_id
_entity_poly.type
_entity_poly.pdbx_seq_one_letter_code
_entity_poly.pdbx_strand_id
1 'polypeptide(L)'
;MLGINQISKEINKKSNLNSEATAKRVMKTFLEITKQRLNKGESINFKGYFTIKRGTAKPKGSKHCNKHEKSLTDFRRANKGKGIQAYFGSDKFKSLIRDSKVCKDCQKKRRELLKNTKLNKRISFKPSKMFWVTTKAGKRK
;
A
#
# COMPACT_ATOMS: atom_id res chain seq x y z
N MET A 1 10.25 25.31 7.82
CA MET A 1 10.19 23.85 8.09
C MET A 1 11.17 23.53 9.20
N LEU A 2 10.77 22.78 10.23
CA LEU A 2 11.71 22.30 11.24
C LEU A 2 12.56 21.18 10.64
N GLY A 3 13.88 21.34 10.67
CA GLY A 3 14.83 20.33 10.20
C GLY A 3 15.09 19.24 11.24
N ILE A 4 15.71 18.13 10.83
CA ILE A 4 16.01 16.99 11.71
C ILE A 4 16.85 17.38 12.94
N ASN A 5 17.70 18.40 12.82
CA ASN A 5 18.51 18.92 13.93
C ASN A 5 17.66 19.58 15.01
N GLN A 6 16.62 20.33 14.63
CA GLN A 6 15.72 20.99 15.58
C GLN A 6 14.82 19.96 16.26
N ILE A 7 14.29 18.99 15.50
CA ILE A 7 13.50 17.88 16.05
C ILE A 7 14.34 17.04 17.04
N SER A 8 15.61 16.76 16.70
CA SER A 8 16.50 15.99 17.58
C SER A 8 16.75 16.71 18.92
N LYS A 9 16.91 18.04 18.89
CA LYS A 9 17.04 18.86 20.10
C LYS A 9 15.77 18.81 20.96
N GLU A 10 14.59 18.90 20.35
CA GLU A 10 13.32 18.80 21.08
C GLU A 10 13.10 17.41 21.69
N ILE A 11 13.44 16.34 20.96
CA ILE A 11 13.39 14.97 21.48
C ILE A 11 14.35 14.82 22.65
N ASN A 12 15.58 15.33 22.52
CA ASN A 12 16.57 15.27 23.60
C ASN A 12 16.03 15.89 24.89
N LYS A 13 15.43 17.09 24.77
CA LYS A 13 14.81 17.81 25.88
C LYS A 13 13.61 17.07 26.47
N LYS A 14 12.70 16.54 25.64
CA LYS A 14 11.48 15.86 26.11
C LYS A 14 11.74 14.46 26.67
N SER A 15 12.76 13.77 26.17
CA SER A 15 13.08 12.40 26.54
C SER A 15 14.17 12.31 27.62
N ASN A 16 14.65 13.44 28.15
CA ASN A 16 15.76 13.52 29.10
C ASN A 16 16.98 12.70 28.65
N LEU A 17 17.27 12.73 27.36
CA LEU A 17 18.48 12.12 26.84
C LEU A 17 19.62 13.09 27.18
N ASN A 18 20.60 12.64 27.95
CA ASN A 18 21.73 13.48 28.37
C ASN A 18 22.71 13.82 27.23
N SER A 19 22.36 13.53 25.96
CA SER A 19 23.23 13.76 24.80
C SER A 19 22.45 13.93 23.49
N GLU A 20 22.59 15.11 22.88
CA GLU A 20 22.03 15.43 21.56
C GLU A 20 22.57 14.49 20.46
N ALA A 21 23.81 14.02 20.61
CA ALA A 21 24.42 13.08 19.67
C ALA A 21 23.68 11.73 19.68
N THR A 22 23.26 11.26 20.86
CA THR A 22 22.45 10.05 21.01
C THR A 22 21.07 10.23 20.39
N ALA A 23 20.42 11.37 20.63
CA ALA A 23 19.11 11.67 20.02
C ALA A 23 19.18 11.69 18.48
N LYS A 24 20.22 12.31 17.90
CA LYS A 24 20.47 12.29 16.45
C LYS A 24 20.68 10.87 15.90
N ARG A 25 21.45 10.04 16.61
CA ARG A 25 21.72 8.65 16.21
C ARG A 25 20.43 7.84 16.19
N VAL A 26 19.63 7.91 17.25
CA VAL A 26 18.34 7.21 17.35
C VAL A 26 17.41 7.62 16.20
N MET A 27 17.30 8.93 15.93
CA MET A 27 16.47 9.44 14.83
C MET A 27 16.94 8.95 13.46
N LYS A 28 18.26 8.93 13.23
CA LYS A 28 18.83 8.41 11.98
C LYS A 28 18.53 6.93 11.81
N THR A 29 18.77 6.12 12.84
CA THR A 29 18.47 4.69 12.83
C THR A 29 16.99 4.42 12.59
N PHE A 30 16.10 5.19 13.25
CA PHE A 30 14.66 5.10 13.03
C PHE A 30 14.27 5.35 11.57
N LEU A 31 14.82 6.40 10.95
CA LEU A 31 14.55 6.72 9.55
C LEU A 31 15.10 5.66 8.59
N GLU A 32 16.28 5.11 8.87
CA GLU A 32 16.88 4.04 8.07
C GLU A 32 16.04 2.76 8.13
N ILE A 33 15.62 2.33 9.32
CA ILE A 33 14.75 1.17 9.50
C ILE A 33 13.42 1.40 8.77
N THR A 34 12.81 2.59 8.93
CA THR A 34 11.57 2.96 8.26
C THR A 34 11.73 2.88 6.74
N LYS A 35 12.81 3.44 6.19
CA LYS A 35 13.12 3.38 4.74
C LYS A 35 13.30 1.95 4.25
N GLN A 36 14.04 1.11 4.98
CA GLN A 36 14.27 -0.28 4.62
C GLN A 36 12.97 -1.08 4.60
N ARG A 37 12.14 -0.94 5.63
CA ARG A 37 10.84 -1.64 5.75
C ARG A 37 9.88 -1.24 4.65
N LEU A 38 9.79 0.07 4.36
CA LEU A 38 9.01 0.56 3.22
C LEU A 38 9.53 0.02 1.89
N ASN A 39 10.86 -0.06 1.70
CA ASN A 39 11.45 -0.63 0.48
C ASN A 39 11.15 -2.13 0.29
N LYS A 40 10.91 -2.87 1.37
CA LYS A 40 10.41 -4.25 1.34
C LYS A 40 8.90 -4.36 1.09
N GLY A 41 8.18 -3.23 1.07
CA GLY A 41 6.74 -3.19 0.86
C GLY A 41 5.91 -3.36 2.13
N GLU A 42 6.57 -3.37 3.29
CA GLU A 42 5.91 -3.46 4.58
C GLU A 42 5.21 -2.13 4.92
N SER A 43 4.03 -2.23 5.52
CA SER A 43 3.31 -1.06 6.04
C SER A 43 3.70 -0.83 7.49
N ILE A 44 4.01 0.41 7.83
CA ILE A 44 4.41 0.79 9.19
C ILE A 44 3.23 1.50 9.84
N ASN A 45 2.76 0.98 10.96
CA ASN A 45 1.62 1.52 11.69
C ASN A 45 2.03 1.97 13.09
N PHE A 46 1.96 3.27 13.34
CA PHE A 46 2.11 3.84 14.67
C PHE A 46 0.72 4.12 15.23
N LYS A 47 0.25 3.24 16.13
CA LYS A 47 -1.08 3.33 16.75
C LYS A 47 -1.27 4.72 17.39
N GLY A 48 -2.40 5.36 17.08
CA GLY A 48 -2.71 6.71 17.56
C GLY A 48 -2.04 7.84 16.78
N TYR A 49 -1.02 7.54 15.98
CA TYR A 49 -0.30 8.52 15.17
C TYR A 49 -0.67 8.40 13.70
N PHE A 50 0.01 7.54 12.94
CA PHE A 50 -0.17 7.45 11.50
C PHE A 50 0.26 6.09 10.95
N THR A 51 -0.18 5.81 9.72
CA THR A 51 0.27 4.68 8.92
C THR A 51 1.04 5.18 7.71
N ILE A 52 2.22 4.62 7.48
CA ILE A 52 3.03 4.84 6.27
C ILE A 52 3.03 3.56 5.44
N LYS A 53 2.72 3.67 4.15
CA LYS A 53 2.77 2.53 3.22
C LYS A 53 3.24 2.96 1.84
N ARG A 54 3.94 2.07 1.13
CA ARG A 54 4.15 2.22 -0.32
C ARG A 54 2.96 1.63 -1.06
N GLY A 55 2.49 2.35 -2.08
CA GLY A 55 1.54 1.77 -3.02
C GLY A 55 2.21 0.68 -3.85
N THR A 56 1.46 -0.30 -4.31
CA THR A 56 1.90 -1.20 -5.39
C THR A 56 1.60 -0.56 -6.73
N ALA A 57 2.47 -0.77 -7.73
CA ALA A 57 2.13 -0.40 -9.11
C ALA A 57 0.96 -1.26 -9.61
N LYS A 58 0.34 -0.88 -10.72
CA LYS A 58 -0.58 -1.80 -11.40
C LYS A 58 0.23 -3.00 -11.88
N PRO A 59 -0.14 -4.24 -11.50
CA PRO A 59 0.56 -5.43 -11.96
C PRO A 59 0.50 -5.50 -13.50
N LYS A 60 1.63 -5.75 -14.16
CA LYS A 60 1.70 -5.94 -15.61
C LYS A 60 1.55 -7.42 -15.93
N GLY A 61 0.69 -7.74 -16.90
CA GLY A 61 0.43 -9.11 -17.34
C GLY A 61 -0.98 -9.60 -17.01
N SER A 62 -1.25 -10.84 -17.42
CA SER A 62 -2.58 -11.45 -17.30
C SER A 62 -2.86 -11.98 -15.90
N LYS A 63 -4.10 -11.71 -15.44
CA LYS A 63 -4.65 -12.21 -14.18
C LYS A 63 -5.36 -13.57 -14.33
N HIS A 64 -5.28 -14.19 -15.52
CA HIS A 64 -6.04 -15.39 -15.87
C HIS A 64 -5.10 -16.48 -16.38
N CYS A 65 -5.41 -17.75 -16.08
CA CYS A 65 -4.70 -18.87 -16.70
C CYS A 65 -4.97 -18.91 -18.21
N ASN A 66 -4.12 -19.62 -18.96
CA ASN A 66 -4.16 -19.61 -20.43
C ASN A 66 -5.53 -20.00 -20.99
N LYS A 67 -6.24 -20.94 -20.35
CA LYS A 67 -7.61 -21.33 -20.71
C LYS A 67 -8.59 -20.16 -20.61
N HIS A 68 -8.69 -19.55 -19.44
CA HIS A 68 -9.62 -18.44 -19.21
C HIS A 68 -9.22 -17.19 -19.99
N GLU A 69 -7.93 -16.96 -20.19
CA GLU A 69 -7.42 -15.88 -21.02
C GLU A 69 -7.84 -16.05 -22.48
N LYS A 70 -7.66 -17.25 -23.04
CA LYS A 70 -8.12 -17.60 -24.39
C LYS A 70 -9.63 -17.38 -24.54
N SER A 71 -10.43 -17.92 -23.61
CA SER A 71 -11.89 -17.74 -23.65
C SER A 71 -12.33 -16.28 -23.50
N LEU A 72 -11.64 -15.48 -22.68
CA LEU A 72 -11.87 -14.04 -22.59
C LEU A 72 -11.53 -13.33 -23.90
N THR A 73 -10.41 -13.68 -24.54
CA THR A 73 -10.02 -13.08 -25.82
C THR A 73 -10.95 -13.48 -26.95
N ASP A 74 -11.40 -14.74 -26.99
CA ASP A 74 -12.36 -15.22 -28.00
C ASP A 74 -13.71 -14.52 -27.84
N PHE A 75 -14.20 -14.39 -26.59
CA PHE A 75 -15.43 -13.64 -26.31
C PHE A 75 -15.32 -12.17 -26.73
N ARG A 76 -14.18 -11.52 -26.46
CA ARG A 76 -13.90 -10.14 -26.89
C ARG A 76 -13.82 -10.00 -28.40
N ARG A 77 -13.22 -10.96 -29.09
CA ARG A 77 -13.13 -10.97 -30.55
C ARG A 77 -14.52 -11.10 -31.18
N ALA A 78 -15.34 -12.02 -30.67
CA ALA A 78 -16.70 -12.24 -31.14
C ALA A 78 -17.65 -11.05 -30.87
N ASN A 79 -17.33 -10.18 -29.91
CA ASN A 79 -18.13 -9.02 -29.53
C ASN A 79 -17.41 -7.69 -29.76
N LYS A 80 -16.40 -7.68 -30.64
CA LYS A 80 -15.65 -6.48 -31.00
C LYS A 80 -16.62 -5.43 -31.56
N GLY A 81 -16.51 -4.18 -31.10
CA GLY A 81 -17.36 -3.08 -31.54
C GLY A 81 -18.72 -2.92 -30.83
N LYS A 82 -19.14 -3.88 -30.00
CA LYS A 82 -20.48 -3.85 -29.35
C LYS A 82 -20.57 -2.99 -28.07
N GLY A 83 -19.53 -2.23 -27.73
CA GLY A 83 -19.48 -1.36 -26.54
C GLY A 83 -19.44 -2.12 -25.19
N ILE A 84 -19.21 -1.41 -24.08
CA ILE A 84 -19.06 -2.00 -22.72
C ILE A 84 -20.34 -2.72 -22.25
N GLN A 85 -21.51 -2.20 -22.60
CA GLN A 85 -22.81 -2.74 -22.15
C GLN A 85 -23.06 -4.15 -22.68
N ALA A 86 -22.63 -4.46 -23.91
CA ALA A 86 -22.75 -5.81 -24.47
C ALA A 86 -21.95 -6.87 -23.70
N TYR A 87 -20.86 -6.48 -23.02
CA TYR A 87 -20.07 -7.39 -22.18
C TYR A 87 -20.72 -7.62 -20.83
N PHE A 88 -21.13 -6.55 -20.14
CA PHE A 88 -21.73 -6.66 -18.80
C PHE A 88 -23.12 -7.30 -18.82
N GLY A 89 -23.87 -7.16 -19.92
CA GLY A 89 -25.18 -7.81 -20.11
C GLY A 89 -25.10 -9.31 -20.41
N SER A 90 -23.98 -9.81 -20.96
CA SER A 90 -23.87 -11.20 -21.41
C SER A 90 -23.66 -12.19 -20.25
N ASP A 91 -24.57 -13.15 -20.10
CA ASP A 91 -24.45 -14.19 -19.08
C ASP A 91 -23.23 -15.09 -19.31
N LYS A 92 -22.85 -15.32 -20.57
CA LYS A 92 -21.62 -16.02 -20.92
C LYS A 92 -20.38 -15.29 -20.39
N PHE A 93 -20.32 -13.96 -20.51
CA PHE A 93 -19.22 -13.17 -19.94
C PHE A 93 -19.24 -13.18 -18.41
N LYS A 94 -20.41 -13.01 -17.79
CA LYS A 94 -20.56 -13.08 -16.32
C LYS A 94 -20.10 -14.43 -15.75
N SER A 95 -20.50 -15.54 -16.38
CA SER A 95 -20.07 -16.89 -16.01
C SER A 95 -18.57 -17.00 -16.10
N LEU A 96 -17.98 -16.60 -17.23
CA LEU A 96 -16.55 -16.70 -17.45
C LEU A 96 -15.72 -15.91 -16.42
N ILE A 97 -16.20 -14.72 -16.03
CA ILE A 97 -15.58 -13.94 -14.96
C ILE A 97 -15.71 -14.66 -13.61
N ARG A 98 -16.88 -15.22 -13.29
CA ARG A 98 -17.12 -15.99 -12.06
C ARG A 98 -16.22 -17.22 -11.98
N ASP A 99 -16.13 -17.99 -13.05
CA ASP A 99 -15.29 -19.19 -13.16
C ASP A 99 -13.82 -18.82 -12.97
N SER A 100 -13.37 -17.72 -13.59
CA SER A 100 -12.01 -17.23 -13.42
C SER A 100 -11.67 -16.77 -11.99
N LYS A 101 -12.67 -16.41 -11.16
CA LYS A 101 -12.46 -16.01 -9.76
C LYS A 101 -12.26 -17.22 -8.85
N VAL A 102 -12.95 -18.33 -9.12
CA VAL A 102 -12.85 -19.57 -8.32
C VAL A 102 -11.76 -20.52 -8.81
N CYS A 103 -11.31 -20.38 -10.06
CA CYS A 103 -10.23 -21.17 -10.62
C CYS A 103 -8.91 -21.04 -9.84
N LYS A 104 -8.40 -22.16 -9.31
CA LYS A 104 -7.16 -22.22 -8.53
C LYS A 104 -5.94 -21.67 -9.28
N ASP A 105 -5.82 -21.96 -10.58
CA ASP A 105 -4.71 -21.46 -11.41
C ASP A 105 -4.77 -19.95 -11.62
N CYS A 106 -5.97 -19.41 -11.87
CA CYS A 106 -6.16 -17.96 -11.95
C CYS A 106 -5.82 -17.29 -10.61
N GLN A 107 -6.21 -17.89 -9.48
CA GLN A 107 -5.88 -17.38 -8.15
C GLN A 107 -4.37 -17.44 -7.88
N LYS A 108 -3.69 -18.53 -8.27
CA LYS A 108 -2.23 -18.67 -8.15
C LYS A 108 -1.52 -17.62 -8.99
N LYS A 109 -1.86 -17.50 -10.29
CA LYS A 109 -1.28 -16.50 -11.19
C LYS A 109 -1.51 -15.08 -10.70
N ARG A 110 -2.69 -14.74 -10.17
CA ARG A 110 -2.95 -13.43 -9.54
C ARG A 110 -2.04 -13.17 -8.33
N ARG A 111 -1.86 -14.16 -7.45
CA ARG A 111 -0.98 -14.04 -6.28
C ARG A 111 0.48 -13.83 -6.70
N GLU A 112 0.96 -14.59 -7.68
CA GLU A 112 2.31 -14.45 -8.24
C GLU A 112 2.49 -13.07 -8.90
N LEU A 113 1.51 -12.62 -9.68
CA LEU A 113 1.51 -11.30 -10.30
C LEU A 113 1.66 -10.19 -9.24
N LEU A 114 0.90 -10.28 -8.13
CA LEU A 114 0.96 -9.32 -7.04
C LEU A 114 2.31 -9.37 -6.30
N LYS A 115 2.88 -10.56 -6.06
CA LYS A 115 4.20 -10.71 -5.44
C LYS A 115 5.32 -10.09 -6.28
N ASN A 116 5.25 -10.25 -7.60
CA ASN A 116 6.27 -9.76 -8.53
C ASN A 116 6.05 -8.30 -8.95
N THR A 117 4.97 -7.67 -8.47
CA THR A 117 4.67 -6.28 -8.83
C THR A 117 5.60 -5.32 -8.10
N LYS A 118 6.31 -4.51 -8.89
CA LYS A 118 7.19 -3.47 -8.34
C LYS A 118 6.40 -2.51 -7.45
N LEU A 119 6.99 -2.18 -6.30
CA LEU A 119 6.47 -1.15 -5.43
C LEU A 119 6.53 0.22 -6.13
N ASN A 120 5.49 1.01 -5.96
CA ASN A 120 5.43 2.36 -6.50
C ASN A 120 6.47 3.25 -5.79
N LYS A 121 6.94 4.30 -6.47
CA LYS A 121 7.85 5.29 -5.88
C LYS A 121 7.14 6.18 -4.84
N ARG A 122 5.81 6.32 -4.94
CA ARG A 122 5.02 7.15 -4.03
C ARG A 122 4.77 6.44 -2.69
N ILE A 123 5.00 7.19 -1.61
CA ILE A 123 4.65 6.83 -0.24
C ILE A 123 3.31 7.49 0.09
N SER A 124 2.41 6.74 0.71
CA SER A 124 1.15 7.23 1.26
C SER A 124 1.28 7.34 2.77
N PHE A 125 0.91 8.50 3.29
CA PHE A 125 0.83 8.78 4.72
C PHE A 125 -0.64 8.95 5.08
N LYS A 126 -1.12 8.21 6.09
CA LYS A 126 -2.49 8.31 6.57
C LYS A 126 -2.48 8.58 8.08
N PRO A 127 -2.89 9.77 8.54
CA PRO A 127 -3.03 10.04 9.96
C PRO A 127 -4.16 9.19 10.56
N SER A 128 -3.98 8.80 11.82
CA SER A 128 -5.02 8.18 12.64
C SER A 128 -6.08 9.22 13.00
N LYS A 129 -7.30 8.77 13.34
CA LYS A 129 -8.40 9.69 13.72
C LYS A 129 -8.00 10.64 14.86
N MET A 130 -7.23 10.15 15.83
CA MET A 130 -6.79 10.92 17.00
C MET A 130 -5.53 11.75 16.77
N PHE A 131 -4.91 11.69 15.59
CA PHE A 131 -3.63 12.37 15.31
C PHE A 131 -3.72 13.88 15.51
N TRP A 132 -4.88 14.47 15.22
CA TRP A 132 -5.12 15.91 15.32
C TRP A 132 -5.67 16.34 16.68
N VAL A 133 -5.98 15.40 17.57
CA VAL A 133 -6.51 15.71 18.89
C VAL A 133 -5.33 16.12 19.77
N THR A 134 -5.14 17.43 19.93
CA THR A 134 -4.25 17.96 20.93
C THR A 134 -4.90 17.72 22.29
N THR A 135 -4.38 16.80 23.09
CA THR A 135 -4.75 16.73 24.51
C THR A 135 -4.35 18.07 25.10
N LYS A 136 -5.33 18.96 25.33
CA LYS A 136 -5.14 20.11 26.21
C LYS A 136 -4.60 19.52 27.49
N ALA A 137 -3.38 19.87 27.87
CA ALA A 137 -2.85 19.57 29.19
C ALA A 137 -3.88 20.14 30.17
N GLY A 138 -4.69 19.26 30.75
CA GLY A 138 -5.62 19.64 31.79
C GLY A 138 -4.77 20.17 32.92
N LYS A 139 -4.75 21.49 33.09
CA LYS A 139 -4.47 22.10 34.39
C LYS A 139 -5.53 21.54 35.32
N ARG A 140 -5.24 20.41 35.97
CA ARG A 140 -5.89 20.07 37.24
C ARG A 140 -5.23 20.99 38.25
N LYS A 141 -5.98 22.02 38.64
CA LYS A 141 -5.75 22.77 39.88
C LYS A 141 -5.84 21.80 41.06
#